data_AF-R6CEZ7-F1
#
_entry.id   AF-R6CEZ7-F1
#
_cell.length_a   1.000
_cell.length_b   1.000
_cell.length_c   1.000
_cell.angle_alpha   90.00
_cell.angle_beta   90.00
_cell.angle_gamma   90.00
#
_symmetry.space_group_name_H-M   'P 1'
#
loop_
_entity.id
_entity.type
_entity.pdbx_description
1 polymer ?
#
loop_
_entity_poly.entity_id
_entity_poly.type
_entity_poly.pdbx_seq_one_letter_code
_entity_poly.pdbx_strand_id
1 'polypeptide(L)'
;MKINTIINACQDKRTKTFFFICIFLSFLLKIDVVQASTVYCQAKSFTFKMEQKTVQEVIDYLESKSEFVFLFYEGIMGTQQKVSLSVKDGNIYEVMDRLLENTSISYEIKDRQIVLKPKEKSTVSASAQGTSQQRKKVTGTVLNEQGESLPGVAIQVVGTPRGVTTDIDGTFSIEVTSADKLLFSFLGMQDETVDVKNQTQIVVKMKSQADLLDEVTVVAFAKQKKESVIGSISTVKPSELKVPSSNLTTALAGRVAGLISYQRSGEPGKDNADFFIRGVTTFGYKADPLILIDGVEVTSSELARLQPDDIASFSIMKDATSSALYGARGANGVILVTTKEGKEGKLNVSVRFEESFSTPTRSIDIADPITYMLKHNEAVTTRNPLAAQPYSSEKE
;
A
#
# COMPACT_ATOMS: atom_id res chain seq x y z
N MET A 1 23.59 -66.96 6.64
CA MET A 1 24.16 -66.13 5.56
C MET A 1 23.36 -66.34 4.26
N LYS A 2 22.11 -65.87 4.17
CA LYS A 2 21.28 -65.97 2.93
C LYS A 2 19.97 -65.15 2.92
N ILE A 3 19.90 -64.06 3.69
CA ILE A 3 18.68 -63.19 3.73
C ILE A 3 18.97 -61.74 3.30
N ASN A 4 20.22 -61.26 3.42
CA ASN A 4 20.57 -59.87 3.04
C ASN A 4 20.80 -59.63 1.54
N THR A 5 20.75 -60.65 0.67
CA THR A 5 21.05 -60.47 -0.77
C THR A 5 19.81 -60.19 -1.62
N ILE A 6 18.60 -60.52 -1.14
CA ILE A 6 17.36 -60.38 -1.93
C ILE A 6 16.77 -58.96 -1.81
N ILE A 7 17.02 -58.25 -0.71
CA ILE A 7 16.47 -56.90 -0.47
C ILE A 7 17.17 -55.85 -1.35
N ASN A 8 18.48 -55.98 -1.57
CA ASN A 8 19.24 -55.02 -2.38
C ASN A 8 18.99 -55.13 -3.90
N ALA A 9 18.51 -56.28 -4.40
CA ALA A 9 18.17 -56.44 -5.82
C ALA A 9 16.79 -55.84 -6.18
N CYS A 10 15.90 -55.66 -5.19
CA CYS A 10 14.55 -55.14 -5.41
C CYS A 10 14.48 -53.60 -5.37
N GLN A 11 15.41 -52.93 -4.66
CA GLN A 11 15.48 -51.48 -4.63
C GLN A 11 16.04 -50.87 -5.93
N ASP A 12 17.04 -51.48 -6.57
CA ASP A 12 17.71 -50.88 -7.75
C ASP A 12 16.81 -50.83 -9.01
N LYS A 13 15.89 -51.78 -9.18
CA LYS A 13 14.93 -51.77 -10.31
C LYS A 13 13.83 -50.73 -10.17
N ARG A 14 13.37 -50.41 -8.94
CA ARG A 14 12.33 -49.37 -8.74
C ARG A 14 12.88 -47.97 -8.91
N THR A 15 14.12 -47.70 -8.50
CA THR A 15 14.75 -46.38 -8.65
C THR A 15 15.05 -46.05 -10.11
N LYS A 16 15.48 -47.04 -10.91
CA LYS A 16 15.73 -46.85 -12.34
C LYS A 16 14.45 -46.61 -13.15
N THR A 17 13.34 -47.28 -12.80
CA THR A 17 12.03 -47.03 -13.42
C THR A 17 11.44 -45.68 -13.01
N PHE A 18 11.62 -45.23 -11.76
CA PHE A 18 11.21 -43.89 -11.34
C PHE A 18 12.05 -42.79 -11.99
N PHE A 19 13.36 -43.00 -12.17
CA PHE A 19 14.23 -42.03 -12.84
C PHE A 19 13.91 -41.91 -14.34
N PHE A 20 13.58 -43.03 -15.01
CA PHE A 20 13.12 -42.99 -16.41
C PHE A 20 11.74 -42.36 -16.56
N ILE A 21 10.81 -42.59 -15.63
CA ILE A 21 9.48 -41.96 -15.63
C ILE A 21 9.59 -40.45 -15.35
N CYS A 22 10.48 -40.01 -14.45
CA CYS A 22 10.71 -38.58 -14.21
C CYS A 22 11.40 -37.88 -15.39
N ILE A 23 12.33 -38.54 -16.09
CA ILE A 23 12.93 -38.00 -17.31
C ILE A 23 11.90 -37.93 -18.45
N PHE A 24 11.03 -38.93 -18.58
CA PHE A 24 9.95 -38.92 -19.59
C PHE A 24 8.85 -37.88 -19.27
N LEU A 25 8.56 -37.64 -17.98
CA LEU A 25 7.62 -36.61 -17.54
C LEU A 25 8.18 -35.19 -17.67
N SER A 26 9.50 -35.02 -17.58
CA SER A 26 10.19 -33.75 -17.86
C SER A 26 10.30 -33.43 -19.36
N PHE A 27 10.18 -34.43 -20.24
CA PHE A 27 10.21 -34.26 -21.69
C PHE A 27 8.82 -33.92 -22.28
N LEU A 28 7.74 -34.23 -21.56
CA LEU A 28 6.35 -33.92 -21.96
C LEU A 28 5.86 -32.51 -21.55
N LEU A 29 6.68 -31.73 -20.84
CA LEU A 29 6.34 -30.38 -20.37
C LEU A 29 7.00 -29.24 -21.16
N LYS A 30 7.65 -29.56 -22.30
CA LYS A 30 8.05 -28.58 -23.31
C LYS A 30 7.04 -28.55 -24.45
N ILE A 31 5.83 -28.11 -24.15
CA ILE A 31 4.92 -27.56 -25.16
C ILE A 31 4.95 -26.06 -24.91
N ASP A 32 5.68 -25.34 -25.76
CA ASP A 32 5.58 -23.89 -25.87
C ASP A 32 4.14 -23.55 -26.28
N VAL A 33 3.29 -23.32 -25.30
CA VAL A 33 2.04 -22.60 -25.50
C VAL A 33 2.43 -21.13 -25.65
N VAL A 34 2.70 -20.74 -26.89
CA VAL A 34 2.63 -19.34 -27.32
C VAL A 34 1.15 -18.98 -27.30
N GLN A 35 0.62 -18.59 -26.14
CA GLN A 35 -0.56 -17.75 -26.09
C GLN A 35 -0.07 -16.33 -26.42
N ALA A 36 -0.02 -16.02 -27.71
CA ALA A 36 -0.09 -14.64 -28.14
C ALA A 36 -1.45 -14.12 -27.71
N SER A 37 -1.50 -13.33 -26.63
CA SER A 37 -2.59 -12.39 -26.46
C SER A 37 -2.57 -11.49 -27.69
N THR A 38 -3.45 -11.76 -28.65
CA THR A 38 -3.64 -10.88 -29.79
C THR A 38 -4.17 -9.57 -29.24
N VAL A 39 -3.25 -8.62 -29.00
CA VAL A 39 -3.60 -7.24 -28.75
C VAL A 39 -4.49 -6.81 -29.91
N TYR A 40 -5.77 -6.54 -29.63
CA TYR A 40 -6.80 -6.24 -30.64
C TYR A 40 -6.37 -5.14 -31.63
N CYS A 41 -5.48 -4.24 -31.19
CA CYS A 41 -4.89 -3.17 -32.00
C CYS A 41 -4.02 -3.65 -33.17
N GLN A 42 -3.50 -4.89 -33.16
CA GLN A 42 -2.64 -5.42 -34.22
C GLN A 42 -3.40 -6.15 -35.34
N ALA A 43 -4.68 -6.48 -35.14
CA ALA A 43 -5.42 -7.36 -36.04
C ALA A 43 -6.26 -6.63 -37.11
N LYS A 44 -6.50 -5.32 -36.96
CA LYS A 44 -7.38 -4.55 -37.87
C LYS A 44 -6.56 -3.54 -38.66
N SER A 45 -6.48 -3.76 -39.98
CA SER A 45 -5.81 -2.85 -40.90
C SER A 45 -6.79 -1.88 -41.56
N PHE A 46 -6.33 -0.66 -41.82
CA PHE A 46 -7.09 0.43 -42.42
C PHE A 46 -6.50 0.79 -43.77
N THR A 47 -7.37 0.91 -44.78
CA THR A 47 -7.01 1.42 -46.11
C THR A 47 -7.95 2.55 -46.46
N PHE A 48 -7.45 3.78 -46.51
CA PHE A 48 -8.22 4.96 -46.91
C PHE A 48 -7.30 6.06 -47.43
N LYS A 49 -7.87 6.91 -48.30
CA LYS A 49 -7.22 8.10 -48.83
C LYS A 49 -8.14 9.29 -48.59
N MET A 50 -7.66 10.27 -47.84
CA MET A 50 -8.39 11.51 -47.54
C MET A 50 -7.48 12.70 -47.80
N GLU A 51 -8.03 13.73 -48.44
CA GLU A 51 -7.32 14.96 -48.76
C GLU A 51 -8.08 16.15 -48.15
N GLN A 52 -7.38 17.05 -47.47
CA GLN A 52 -7.93 18.30 -46.92
C GLN A 52 -9.09 18.14 -45.91
N LYS A 53 -9.09 17.05 -45.13
CA LYS A 53 -10.09 16.79 -44.08
C LYS A 53 -9.60 17.24 -42.71
N THR A 54 -10.52 17.64 -41.84
CA THR A 54 -10.15 17.99 -40.45
C THR A 54 -9.77 16.74 -39.67
N VAL A 55 -8.88 16.87 -38.68
CA VAL A 55 -8.51 15.75 -37.78
C VAL A 55 -9.76 15.14 -37.14
N GLN A 56 -10.74 15.96 -36.77
CA GLN A 56 -12.03 15.52 -36.25
C GLN A 56 -12.79 14.64 -37.26
N GLU A 57 -12.94 15.06 -38.52
CA GLU A 57 -13.62 14.25 -39.55
C GLU A 57 -12.92 12.91 -39.80
N VAL A 58 -11.59 12.85 -39.69
CA VAL A 58 -10.84 11.59 -39.81
C VAL A 58 -11.07 10.69 -38.61
N ILE A 59 -11.12 11.24 -37.40
CA ILE A 59 -11.44 10.49 -36.18
C ILE A 59 -12.87 9.95 -36.25
N ASP A 60 -13.85 10.76 -36.63
CA ASP A 60 -15.25 10.33 -36.80
C ASP A 60 -15.36 9.20 -37.83
N TYR A 61 -14.58 9.28 -38.92
CA TYR A 61 -14.50 8.20 -39.89
C TYR A 61 -13.91 6.92 -39.29
N LEU A 62 -12.82 7.03 -38.52
CA LEU A 62 -12.20 5.89 -37.85
C LEU A 62 -13.16 5.26 -36.83
N GLU A 63 -13.91 6.04 -36.06
CA GLU A 63 -14.97 5.52 -35.19
C GLU A 63 -16.06 4.80 -35.97
N SER A 64 -16.51 5.36 -37.10
CA SER A 64 -17.58 4.74 -37.91
C SER A 64 -17.18 3.41 -38.58
N LYS A 65 -15.88 3.23 -38.86
CA LYS A 65 -15.34 2.03 -39.54
C LYS A 65 -14.66 1.05 -38.59
N SER A 66 -14.46 1.45 -37.33
CA SER A 66 -13.78 0.63 -36.34
C SER A 66 -14.65 0.42 -35.11
N GLU A 67 -14.09 -0.31 -34.16
CA GLU A 67 -14.69 -0.46 -32.84
C GLU A 67 -14.07 0.52 -31.84
N PHE A 68 -13.05 1.30 -32.24
CA PHE A 68 -12.36 2.20 -31.34
C PHE A 68 -13.26 3.35 -30.88
N VAL A 69 -13.08 3.76 -29.64
CA VAL A 69 -13.73 4.93 -29.03
C VAL A 69 -12.64 5.96 -28.72
N PHE A 70 -12.78 7.18 -29.24
CA PHE A 70 -11.84 8.25 -29.02
C PHE A 70 -12.31 9.14 -27.86
N LEU A 71 -11.43 9.36 -26.90
CA LEU A 71 -11.66 10.21 -25.74
C LEU A 71 -10.75 11.42 -25.81
N PHE A 72 -11.29 12.60 -25.58
CA PHE A 72 -10.56 13.86 -25.67
C PHE A 72 -10.49 14.53 -24.30
N TYR A 73 -9.29 14.97 -23.88
CA TYR A 73 -9.16 15.85 -22.72
C TYR A 73 -9.76 17.23 -23.01
N GLU A 74 -10.42 17.84 -22.01
CA GLU A 74 -10.95 19.21 -22.14
C GLU A 74 -9.82 20.20 -22.43
N GLY A 75 -10.00 21.04 -23.45
CA GLY A 75 -9.03 22.09 -23.82
C GLY A 75 -8.00 21.71 -24.89
N ILE A 76 -8.12 20.56 -25.56
CA ILE A 76 -7.27 20.24 -26.71
C ILE A 76 -7.50 21.25 -27.87
N MET A 77 -6.41 21.85 -28.34
CA MET A 77 -6.39 22.75 -29.50
C MET A 77 -5.69 22.02 -30.66
N GLY A 78 -6.38 21.79 -31.79
CA GLY A 78 -5.78 21.14 -32.97
C GLY A 78 -6.69 20.21 -33.79
N THR A 79 -7.88 19.87 -33.29
CA THR A 79 -8.86 18.99 -33.99
C THR A 79 -9.41 19.58 -35.30
N GLN A 80 -9.30 20.91 -35.47
CA GLN A 80 -9.75 21.64 -36.66
C GLN A 80 -8.66 21.80 -37.74
N GLN A 81 -7.45 21.29 -37.51
CA GLN A 81 -6.39 21.33 -38.52
C GLN A 81 -6.71 20.40 -39.69
N LYS A 82 -6.48 20.87 -40.92
CA LYS A 82 -6.68 20.07 -42.13
C LYS A 82 -5.46 19.19 -42.37
N VAL A 83 -5.70 17.91 -42.56
CA VAL A 83 -4.71 16.87 -42.81
C VAL A 83 -5.08 16.10 -44.06
N SER A 84 -4.06 15.72 -44.83
CA SER A 84 -4.19 14.82 -45.97
C SER A 84 -3.47 13.53 -45.61
N LEU A 85 -4.21 12.43 -45.52
CA LEU A 85 -3.69 11.15 -45.07
C LEU A 85 -4.04 10.06 -46.09
N SER A 86 -3.01 9.34 -46.53
CA SER A 86 -3.15 8.15 -47.38
C SER A 86 -2.51 6.97 -46.68
N VAL A 87 -3.32 5.99 -46.28
CA VAL A 87 -2.87 4.77 -45.61
C VAL A 87 -3.37 3.56 -46.40
N LYS A 88 -2.47 2.61 -46.63
CA LYS A 88 -2.78 1.33 -47.28
C LYS A 88 -2.33 0.22 -46.34
N ASP A 89 -3.29 -0.59 -45.90
CA ASP A 89 -3.09 -1.71 -44.98
C ASP A 89 -2.36 -1.33 -43.67
N GLY A 90 -2.64 -0.13 -43.15
CA GLY A 90 -1.98 0.40 -41.96
C GLY A 90 -2.68 0.02 -40.66
N ASN A 91 -1.89 -0.26 -39.64
CA ASN A 91 -2.34 -0.45 -38.26
C ASN A 91 -2.84 0.89 -37.67
N ILE A 92 -3.79 0.86 -36.72
CA ILE A 92 -4.24 2.05 -35.97
C ILE A 92 -3.08 2.90 -35.41
N TYR A 93 -1.98 2.31 -34.94
CA TYR A 93 -0.79 3.05 -34.49
C TYR A 93 -0.17 3.86 -35.63
N GLU A 94 0.01 3.26 -36.81
CA GLU A 94 0.55 3.94 -37.98
C GLU A 94 -0.37 5.04 -38.51
N VAL A 95 -1.69 4.81 -38.45
CA VAL A 95 -2.70 5.81 -38.80
C VAL A 95 -2.62 7.00 -37.86
N MET A 96 -2.54 6.76 -36.54
CA MET A 96 -2.50 7.81 -35.52
C MET A 96 -1.19 8.60 -35.53
N ASP A 97 -0.05 7.93 -35.72
CA ASP A 97 1.25 8.58 -35.85
C ASP A 97 1.27 9.55 -37.03
N ARG A 98 0.77 9.13 -38.20
CA ARG A 98 0.69 9.98 -39.39
C ARG A 98 -0.36 11.09 -39.27
N LEU A 99 -1.47 10.82 -38.58
CA LEU A 99 -2.53 11.81 -38.36
C LEU A 99 -2.06 12.94 -37.45
N LEU A 100 -1.26 12.62 -36.44
CA LEU A 100 -0.86 13.55 -35.38
C LEU A 100 0.55 14.13 -35.54
N GLU A 101 1.32 13.72 -36.56
CA GLU A 101 2.71 14.12 -36.80
C GLU A 101 2.93 15.65 -36.74
N ASN A 102 2.01 16.42 -37.31
CA ASN A 102 2.08 17.89 -37.38
C ASN A 102 1.19 18.61 -36.35
N THR A 103 0.63 17.88 -35.38
CA THR A 103 -0.30 18.41 -34.38
C THR A 103 0.35 18.51 -33.01
N SER A 104 -0.17 19.38 -32.14
CA SER A 104 0.26 19.48 -30.73
C SER A 104 -0.39 18.43 -29.82
N ILE A 105 -0.81 17.29 -30.38
CA ILE A 105 -1.61 16.28 -29.71
C ILE A 105 -0.80 14.98 -29.65
N SER A 106 -0.88 14.28 -28.53
CA SER A 106 -0.34 12.93 -28.33
C SER A 106 -1.50 11.98 -28.01
N TYR A 107 -1.29 10.69 -28.23
CA TYR A 107 -2.32 9.68 -28.01
C TYR A 107 -1.81 8.53 -27.15
N GLU A 108 -2.73 7.88 -26.45
CA GLU A 108 -2.49 6.68 -25.66
C GLU A 108 -3.59 5.67 -25.97
N ILE A 109 -3.21 4.48 -26.43
CA ILE A 109 -4.17 3.41 -26.77
C ILE A 109 -4.23 2.44 -25.60
N LYS A 110 -5.44 2.23 -25.07
CA LYS A 110 -5.76 1.17 -24.09
C LYS A 110 -6.88 0.32 -24.66
N ASP A 111 -6.50 -0.84 -25.22
CA ASP A 111 -7.38 -1.80 -25.86
C ASP A 111 -8.24 -1.21 -26.99
N ARG A 112 -9.45 -0.74 -26.65
CA ARG A 112 -10.45 -0.19 -27.57
C ARG A 112 -10.62 1.33 -27.40
N GLN A 113 -10.01 1.91 -26.38
CA GLN A 113 -10.08 3.35 -26.09
C GLN A 113 -8.79 4.03 -26.54
N ILE A 114 -8.94 5.11 -27.31
CA ILE A 114 -7.84 5.96 -27.76
C ILE A 114 -7.99 7.32 -27.08
N VAL A 115 -7.09 7.63 -26.15
CA VAL A 115 -7.13 8.87 -25.38
C VAL A 115 -6.20 9.89 -26.02
N LEU A 116 -6.75 11.03 -26.45
CA LEU A 116 -6.02 12.15 -27.03
C LEU A 116 -5.74 13.20 -25.95
N LYS A 117 -4.46 13.48 -25.71
CA LYS A 117 -3.98 14.41 -24.69
C LYS A 117 -3.03 15.46 -25.29
N PRO A 118 -2.99 16.70 -24.75
CA PRO A 118 -2.04 17.71 -25.19
C PRO A 118 -0.62 17.15 -25.13
N LYS A 119 0.15 17.32 -26.20
CA LYS A 119 1.58 17.00 -26.18
C LYS A 119 2.23 18.00 -25.24
N GLU A 120 2.74 17.52 -24.09
CA GLU A 120 3.51 18.35 -23.20
C GLU A 120 4.64 18.99 -24.02
N LYS A 121 4.78 20.32 -23.93
CA LYS A 121 5.88 21.05 -24.56
C LYS A 121 7.19 20.60 -23.90
N SER A 122 7.75 19.49 -24.38
CA SER A 122 9.19 19.31 -24.36
C SER A 122 9.75 20.49 -25.14
N THR A 123 10.35 21.44 -24.43
CA THR A 123 11.12 22.54 -25.01
C THR A 123 12.31 21.96 -25.74
N VAL A 124 12.06 21.47 -26.95
CA VAL A 124 13.09 21.26 -27.96
C VAL A 124 13.03 22.52 -28.81
N SER A 125 13.83 23.50 -28.42
CA SER A 125 14.13 24.65 -29.27
C SER A 125 14.77 24.14 -30.55
N ALA A 126 14.03 24.18 -31.65
CA ALA A 126 14.60 24.06 -32.97
C ALA A 126 15.11 25.45 -33.41
N SER A 127 16.42 25.66 -33.34
CA SER A 127 17.15 26.35 -34.41
C SER A 127 18.66 26.17 -34.30
N ALA A 128 19.21 25.63 -35.40
CA ALA A 128 20.52 25.88 -35.96
C ALA A 128 21.76 25.15 -35.40
N GLN A 129 22.38 24.44 -36.36
CA GLN A 129 23.79 24.07 -36.49
C GLN A 129 24.28 22.86 -35.71
N GLY A 130 24.85 21.94 -36.51
CA GLY A 130 25.38 20.68 -36.04
C GLY A 130 26.53 20.88 -35.09
N THR A 131 26.36 20.34 -33.90
CA THR A 131 27.45 19.74 -33.14
C THR A 131 27.00 18.33 -32.82
N SER A 132 27.69 17.35 -33.40
CA SER A 132 27.69 15.98 -32.91
C SER A 132 28.04 16.05 -31.42
N GLN A 133 27.02 15.97 -30.56
CA GLN A 133 27.21 15.88 -29.13
C GLN A 133 27.84 14.51 -28.91
N GLN A 134 29.16 14.49 -28.75
CA GLN A 134 29.92 13.26 -28.57
C GLN A 134 29.33 12.51 -27.37
N ARG A 135 28.66 11.40 -27.68
CA ARG A 135 28.17 10.46 -26.67
C ARG A 135 29.38 9.93 -25.94
N LYS A 136 29.43 10.13 -24.63
CA LYS A 136 30.51 9.64 -23.78
C LYS A 136 30.10 8.28 -23.25
N LYS A 137 31.02 7.33 -23.30
CA LYS A 137 30.86 6.04 -22.64
C LYS A 137 31.11 6.25 -21.15
N VAL A 138 30.07 6.07 -20.34
CA VAL A 138 30.15 6.15 -18.88
C VAL A 138 30.09 4.75 -18.32
N THR A 139 31.04 4.45 -17.45
CA THR A 139 31.12 3.16 -16.76
C THR A 139 30.79 3.35 -15.29
N GLY A 140 30.32 2.32 -14.61
CA GLY A 140 30.04 2.42 -13.19
C GLY A 140 29.80 1.10 -12.52
N THR A 141 29.62 1.14 -11.21
CA THR A 141 29.32 -0.02 -10.37
C THR A 141 28.14 0.29 -9.47
N VAL A 142 27.21 -0.65 -9.37
CA VAL A 142 26.04 -0.55 -8.47
C VAL A 142 26.27 -1.45 -7.26
N LEU A 143 26.14 -0.87 -6.07
CA LEU A 143 26.37 -1.53 -4.78
C LEU A 143 25.09 -1.47 -3.93
N ASN A 144 24.92 -2.43 -3.02
CA ASN A 144 23.92 -2.35 -1.95
C ASN A 144 24.43 -1.53 -0.75
N GLU A 145 23.59 -1.32 0.27
CA GLU A 145 23.96 -0.64 1.52
C GLU A 145 25.11 -1.34 2.27
N GLN A 146 25.25 -2.65 2.09
CA GLN A 146 26.31 -3.48 2.68
C GLN A 146 27.63 -3.45 1.89
N GLY A 147 27.67 -2.76 0.75
CA GLY A 147 28.85 -2.62 -0.11
C GLY A 147 29.10 -3.80 -1.06
N GLU A 148 28.14 -4.71 -1.22
CA GLU A 148 28.20 -5.82 -2.18
C GLU A 148 27.68 -5.38 -3.55
N SER A 149 28.27 -5.89 -4.63
CA SER A 149 27.85 -5.62 -6.00
C SER A 149 26.46 -6.18 -6.30
N LEU A 150 25.64 -5.40 -7.01
CA LEU A 150 24.29 -5.78 -7.41
C LEU A 150 24.20 -6.14 -8.90
N PRO A 151 24.08 -7.44 -9.25
CA PRO A 151 23.84 -7.87 -10.62
C PRO A 151 22.36 -7.74 -11.01
N GLY A 152 22.08 -7.46 -12.29
CA GLY A 152 20.71 -7.42 -12.81
C GLY A 152 19.94 -6.12 -12.60
N VAL A 153 20.59 -5.03 -12.19
CA VAL A 153 19.98 -3.70 -12.04
C VAL A 153 19.68 -3.11 -13.42
N ALA A 154 18.44 -2.67 -13.64
CA ALA A 154 18.04 -2.01 -14.87
C ALA A 154 18.41 -0.52 -14.80
N ILE A 155 19.19 -0.05 -15.78
CA ILE A 155 19.69 1.32 -15.86
C ILE A 155 19.12 1.95 -17.11
N GLN A 156 18.30 3.00 -16.96
CA GLN A 156 17.65 3.68 -18.08
C GLN A 156 17.99 5.17 -18.11
N VAL A 157 18.19 5.71 -19.32
CA VAL A 157 18.30 7.15 -19.52
C VAL A 157 16.90 7.76 -19.47
N VAL A 158 16.67 8.64 -18.49
CA VAL A 158 15.36 9.27 -18.26
C VAL A 158 14.87 9.96 -19.54
N GLY A 159 13.63 9.62 -19.96
CA GLY A 159 13.00 10.18 -21.16
C GLY A 159 13.35 9.47 -22.47
N THR A 160 14.17 8.41 -22.45
CA THR A 160 14.46 7.59 -23.64
C THR A 160 14.31 6.10 -23.35
N PRO A 161 14.04 5.25 -24.37
CA PRO A 161 14.02 3.80 -24.20
C PRO A 161 15.43 3.17 -24.10
N ARG A 162 16.49 3.99 -24.00
CA ARG A 162 17.87 3.50 -23.98
C ARG A 162 18.26 3.12 -22.56
N GLY A 163 18.65 1.87 -22.37
CA GLY A 163 19.10 1.36 -21.09
C GLY A 163 20.03 0.17 -21.22
N VAL A 164 20.68 -0.20 -20.12
CA VAL A 164 21.54 -1.37 -19.99
C VAL A 164 21.28 -2.04 -18.65
N THR A 165 21.69 -3.29 -18.49
CA THR A 165 21.60 -4.02 -17.22
C THR A 165 22.99 -4.22 -16.63
N THR A 166 23.13 -4.23 -15.30
CA THR A 166 24.42 -4.54 -14.65
C THR A 166 24.82 -6.01 -14.83
N ASP A 167 26.12 -6.24 -14.99
CA ASP A 167 26.73 -7.59 -15.10
C ASP A 167 26.87 -8.26 -13.71
N ILE A 168 27.40 -9.50 -13.67
CA ILE A 168 27.59 -10.31 -12.45
C ILE A 168 28.38 -9.55 -11.36
N ASP A 169 29.39 -8.76 -11.77
CA ASP A 169 30.22 -7.97 -10.86
C ASP A 169 29.58 -6.62 -10.47
N GLY A 170 28.32 -6.38 -10.85
CA GLY A 170 27.58 -5.13 -10.61
C GLY A 170 28.05 -3.96 -11.46
N THR A 171 28.87 -4.20 -12.49
CA THR A 171 29.39 -3.17 -13.38
C THR A 171 28.43 -2.89 -14.55
N PHE A 172 28.45 -1.66 -15.06
CA PHE A 172 27.70 -1.26 -16.24
C PHE A 172 28.48 -0.30 -17.14
N SER A 173 28.06 -0.23 -18.40
CA SER A 173 28.61 0.68 -19.40
C SER A 173 27.49 1.20 -20.30
N ILE A 174 27.24 2.51 -20.28
CA ILE A 174 26.18 3.13 -21.09
C ILE A 174 26.69 4.38 -21.82
N GLU A 175 26.21 4.59 -23.04
CA GLU A 175 26.52 5.77 -23.83
C GLU A 175 25.51 6.90 -23.55
N VAL A 176 25.97 7.92 -22.85
CA VAL A 176 25.15 9.04 -22.37
C VAL A 176 25.78 10.37 -22.76
N THR A 177 24.95 11.40 -22.82
CA THR A 177 25.39 12.78 -22.91
C THR A 177 25.53 13.38 -21.51
N SER A 178 26.31 14.45 -21.37
CA SER A 178 26.52 15.10 -20.07
C SER A 178 25.26 15.74 -19.47
N ALA A 179 24.18 15.86 -20.24
CA ALA A 179 22.89 16.38 -19.77
C ALA A 179 21.92 15.28 -19.31
N ASP A 180 22.24 14.00 -19.54
CA ASP A 180 21.35 12.89 -19.26
C ASP A 180 21.33 12.51 -17.77
N LYS A 181 20.17 11.99 -17.33
CA LYS A 181 19.98 11.38 -16.01
C LYS A 181 19.79 9.89 -16.16
N LEU A 182 20.38 9.13 -15.25
CA LEU A 182 20.27 7.67 -15.19
C LEU A 182 19.33 7.28 -14.05
N LEU A 183 18.30 6.53 -14.39
CA LEU A 183 17.38 5.89 -13.45
C LEU A 183 17.86 4.45 -13.23
N PHE A 184 18.09 4.10 -11.98
CA PHE A 184 18.48 2.76 -11.54
C PHE A 184 17.27 2.12 -10.86
N SER A 185 16.81 1.00 -11.40
CA SER A 185 15.68 0.26 -10.87
C SER A 185 16.05 -1.21 -10.68
N PHE A 186 15.70 -1.74 -9.52
CA PHE A 186 15.91 -3.15 -9.19
C PHE A 186 14.81 -3.64 -8.26
N LEU A 187 14.37 -4.88 -8.45
CA LEU A 187 13.28 -5.45 -7.67
C LEU A 187 13.64 -5.49 -6.18
N GLY A 188 12.83 -4.85 -5.34
CA GLY A 188 13.04 -4.79 -3.88
C GLY A 188 14.00 -3.68 -3.40
N MET A 189 14.44 -2.80 -4.30
CA MET A 189 15.27 -1.64 -3.99
C MET A 189 14.54 -0.35 -4.35
N GLN A 190 14.89 0.74 -3.69
CA GLN A 190 14.35 2.06 -4.01
C GLN A 190 14.98 2.56 -5.32
N ASP A 191 14.14 3.03 -6.24
CA ASP A 191 14.61 3.63 -7.49
C ASP A 191 15.48 4.86 -7.19
N GLU A 192 16.67 4.91 -7.78
CA GLU A 192 17.64 5.99 -7.59
C GLU A 192 17.89 6.70 -8.92
N THR A 193 17.89 8.04 -8.90
CA THR A 193 18.16 8.86 -10.09
C THR A 193 19.45 9.64 -9.93
N VAL A 194 20.42 9.42 -10.82
CA VAL A 194 21.75 10.04 -10.76
C VAL A 194 22.03 10.87 -12.02
N ASP A 195 22.45 12.11 -11.83
CA ASP A 195 22.88 12.99 -12.93
C ASP A 195 24.29 12.60 -13.41
N VAL A 196 24.48 12.38 -14.72
CA VAL A 196 25.78 11.95 -15.29
C VAL A 196 26.83 13.08 -15.25
N LYS A 197 26.42 14.32 -15.58
CA LYS A 197 27.29 15.50 -15.66
C LYS A 197 28.60 15.23 -16.45
N ASN A 198 29.76 15.48 -15.84
CA ASN A 198 31.10 15.27 -16.44
C ASN A 198 31.82 14.03 -15.88
N GLN A 199 31.12 13.14 -15.19
CA GLN A 199 31.73 11.96 -14.58
C GLN A 199 31.86 10.81 -15.58
N THR A 200 33.04 10.21 -15.67
CA THR A 200 33.31 9.01 -16.50
C THR A 200 33.08 7.72 -15.73
N GLN A 201 33.15 7.79 -14.40
CA GLN A 201 32.91 6.68 -13.48
C GLN A 201 31.87 7.06 -12.44
N ILE A 202 30.82 6.25 -12.30
CA ILE A 202 29.73 6.48 -11.33
C ILE A 202 29.61 5.26 -10.41
N VAL A 203 29.64 5.49 -9.11
CA VAL A 203 29.33 4.45 -8.10
C VAL A 203 27.99 4.80 -7.47
N VAL A 204 27.01 3.91 -7.61
CA VAL A 204 25.65 4.11 -7.09
C VAL A 204 25.41 3.13 -5.96
N LYS A 205 24.95 3.63 -4.81
CA LYS A 205 24.49 2.81 -3.69
C LYS A 205 22.97 2.82 -3.67
N MET A 206 22.36 1.70 -3.99
CA MET A 206 20.90 1.56 -3.91
C MET A 206 20.50 1.19 -2.50
N LYS A 207 19.42 1.81 -2.01
CA LYS A 207 18.83 1.49 -0.70
C LYS A 207 17.78 0.41 -0.86
N SER A 208 17.69 -0.48 0.11
CA SER A 208 16.59 -1.45 0.12
C SER A 208 15.27 -0.72 0.36
N GLN A 209 14.27 -1.02 -0.45
CA GLN A 209 12.93 -0.50 -0.22
C GLN A 209 12.27 -1.34 0.87
N ALA A 210 12.53 -0.98 2.13
CA ALA A 210 11.99 -1.68 3.29
C ALA A 210 10.48 -1.42 3.53
N ASP A 211 9.85 -0.57 2.71
CA ASP A 211 8.44 -0.21 2.84
C ASP A 211 7.66 -0.48 1.56
N LEU A 212 7.12 -1.69 1.50
CA LEU A 212 5.83 -2.02 0.90
C LEU A 212 5.29 -3.21 1.71
N LEU A 213 5.05 -2.97 3.00
CA LEU A 213 4.05 -3.76 3.71
C LEU A 213 2.71 -3.38 3.09
N ASP A 214 2.31 -4.11 2.05
CA ASP A 214 0.91 -4.16 1.63
C ASP A 214 0.09 -4.34 2.92
N GLU A 215 -0.83 -3.42 3.17
CA GLU A 215 -1.71 -3.43 4.34
C GLU A 215 -2.63 -4.65 4.22
N VAL A 216 -2.12 -5.81 4.66
CA VAL A 216 -2.85 -7.07 4.62
C VAL A 216 -3.77 -7.09 5.82
N THR A 217 -5.06 -6.84 5.59
CA THR A 217 -6.10 -7.18 6.55
C THR A 217 -6.31 -8.69 6.48
N VAL A 218 -6.01 -9.39 7.56
CA VAL A 218 -6.48 -10.76 7.74
C VAL A 218 -7.96 -10.64 8.07
N VAL A 219 -8.83 -11.23 7.27
CA VAL A 219 -10.25 -11.44 7.63
C VAL A 219 -10.48 -12.94 7.66
N ALA A 220 -11.51 -13.38 8.40
CA ALA A 220 -11.77 -14.72 8.93
C ALA A 220 -11.25 -15.96 8.16
N PHE A 221 -11.00 -15.95 6.85
CA PHE A 221 -10.38 -17.04 6.11
C PHE A 221 -9.41 -16.65 4.95
N ALA A 222 -9.03 -15.38 4.76
CA ALA A 222 -8.08 -14.98 3.71
C ALA A 222 -7.39 -13.61 3.94
N LYS A 223 -6.14 -13.48 3.45
CA LYS A 223 -5.35 -12.23 3.37
C LYS A 223 -5.82 -11.45 2.13
N GLN A 224 -6.67 -10.42 2.31
CA GLN A 224 -7.22 -9.63 1.22
C GLN A 224 -6.77 -8.17 1.31
N LYS A 225 -6.51 -7.53 0.16
CA LYS A 225 -6.19 -6.10 0.10
C LYS A 225 -7.40 -5.28 0.52
N LYS A 226 -7.18 -4.22 1.31
CA LYS A 226 -8.21 -3.30 1.79
C LYS A 226 -9.12 -2.76 0.68
N GLU A 227 -8.56 -2.49 -0.49
CA GLU A 227 -9.28 -2.01 -1.68
C GLU A 227 -10.28 -3.02 -2.24
N SER A 228 -10.07 -4.31 -2.00
CA SER A 228 -10.91 -5.38 -2.53
C SER A 228 -12.08 -5.74 -1.61
N VAL A 229 -12.21 -5.14 -0.43
CA VAL A 229 -13.30 -5.43 0.52
C VAL A 229 -14.41 -4.40 0.37
N ILE A 230 -15.64 -4.86 0.10
CA ILE A 230 -16.85 -4.02 -0.14
C ILE A 230 -17.40 -3.42 1.18
N GLY A 231 -16.67 -3.49 2.30
CA GLY A 231 -17.14 -3.08 3.64
C GLY A 231 -16.22 -2.07 4.32
N SER A 232 -16.77 -1.27 5.25
CA SER A 232 -15.98 -0.31 6.04
C SER A 232 -15.11 -1.01 7.08
N ILE A 233 -13.89 -1.35 6.66
CA ILE A 233 -12.81 -1.80 7.55
C ILE A 233 -11.86 -0.63 7.82
N SER A 234 -11.54 -0.40 9.08
CA SER A 234 -10.53 0.56 9.49
C SER A 234 -9.38 -0.15 10.17
N THR A 235 -8.23 -0.07 9.51
CA THR A 235 -6.98 -0.62 10.00
C THR A 235 -6.19 0.51 10.65
N VAL A 236 -5.60 0.22 11.79
CA VAL A 236 -4.77 1.15 12.56
C VAL A 236 -3.35 0.64 12.51
N LYS A 237 -2.40 1.52 12.20
CA LYS A 237 -0.99 1.16 12.19
C LYS A 237 -0.51 0.94 13.63
N PRO A 238 0.23 -0.13 13.93
CA PRO A 238 0.75 -0.36 15.27
C PRO A 238 1.60 0.81 15.81
N SER A 239 2.27 1.55 14.92
CA SER A 239 3.04 2.76 15.27
C SER A 239 2.18 3.88 15.84
N GLU A 240 0.91 4.00 15.45
CA GLU A 240 -0.02 5.00 15.97
C GLU A 240 -0.50 4.64 17.38
N LEU A 241 -0.51 3.35 17.72
CA LEU A 241 -0.91 2.82 19.02
C LEU A 241 0.21 2.88 20.08
N LYS A 242 1.43 3.27 19.69
CA LYS A 242 2.56 3.47 20.59
C LYS A 242 2.42 4.81 21.32
N VAL A 243 1.67 4.80 22.40
CA VAL A 243 1.47 5.95 23.29
C VAL A 243 2.06 5.64 24.66
N PRO A 244 2.44 6.67 25.44
CA PRO A 244 2.86 6.51 26.83
C PRO A 244 1.64 6.22 27.71
N SER A 245 1.01 5.06 27.48
CA SER A 245 -0.08 4.53 28.28
C SER A 245 0.18 3.07 28.58
N SER A 246 -0.11 2.67 29.82
CA SER A 246 -0.09 1.28 30.26
C SER A 246 -1.20 0.43 29.67
N ASN A 247 -2.16 1.05 28.95
CA ASN A 247 -3.38 0.39 28.53
C ASN A 247 -3.70 0.64 27.05
N LEU A 248 -3.80 -0.44 26.27
CA LEU A 248 -4.08 -0.35 24.83
C LEU A 248 -5.45 0.30 24.54
N THR A 249 -6.47 0.04 25.35
CA THR A 249 -7.82 0.58 25.10
C THR A 249 -7.85 2.10 25.16
N THR A 250 -7.03 2.70 26.02
CA THR A 250 -6.87 4.16 26.08
C THR A 250 -6.11 4.73 24.88
N ALA A 251 -5.20 3.94 24.29
CA ALA A 251 -4.47 4.33 23.09
C ALA A 251 -5.37 4.48 21.86
N LEU A 252 -6.45 3.68 21.80
CA LEU A 252 -7.44 3.71 20.71
C LEU A 252 -8.23 5.03 20.67
N ALA A 253 -8.36 5.70 21.82
CA ALA A 253 -9.11 6.94 21.92
C ALA A 253 -8.52 8.03 21.01
N GLY A 254 -9.34 8.54 20.09
CA GLY A 254 -8.97 9.62 19.16
C GLY A 254 -8.06 9.20 18.00
N ARG A 255 -7.56 7.96 17.96
CA ARG A 255 -6.72 7.44 16.86
C ARG A 255 -7.48 6.56 15.89
N VAL A 256 -8.58 6.00 16.37
CA VAL A 256 -9.45 5.14 15.58
C VAL A 256 -10.68 5.91 15.12
N ALA A 257 -10.82 6.10 13.81
CA ALA A 257 -12.02 6.72 13.25
C ALA A 257 -13.27 5.90 13.59
N GLY A 258 -14.36 6.55 14.01
CA GLY A 258 -15.65 5.89 14.28
C GLY A 258 -15.68 4.99 15.52
N LEU A 259 -14.64 5.03 16.35
CA LEU A 259 -14.61 4.43 17.68
C LEU A 259 -14.76 5.55 18.71
N ILE A 260 -15.74 5.39 19.58
CA ILE A 260 -15.95 6.27 20.73
C ILE A 260 -15.30 5.56 21.91
N SER A 261 -14.33 6.21 22.55
CA SER A 261 -13.68 5.67 23.74
C SER A 261 -13.70 6.72 24.84
N TYR A 262 -14.08 6.31 26.05
CA TYR A 262 -14.03 7.16 27.22
C TYR A 262 -13.59 6.35 28.45
N GLN A 263 -12.71 6.94 29.23
CA GLN A 263 -12.21 6.37 30.47
C GLN A 263 -13.01 6.93 31.65
N ARG A 264 -13.57 6.04 32.50
CA ARG A 264 -14.35 6.45 33.67
C ARG A 264 -13.50 6.67 34.92
N SER A 265 -12.36 5.98 35.01
CA SER A 265 -11.43 6.03 36.14
C SER A 265 -10.00 5.99 35.64
N GLY A 266 -9.10 6.71 36.31
CA GLY A 266 -7.65 6.63 36.10
C GLY A 266 -6.93 5.75 37.13
N GLU A 267 -7.69 5.04 37.98
CA GLU A 267 -7.13 4.10 38.96
C GLU A 267 -6.44 2.93 38.24
N PRO A 268 -5.15 2.65 38.51
CA PRO A 268 -4.46 1.51 37.91
C PRO A 268 -5.21 0.20 38.14
N GLY A 269 -5.51 -0.53 37.07
CA GLY A 269 -6.31 -1.77 37.13
C GLY A 269 -7.82 -1.56 36.95
N LYS A 270 -8.29 -0.30 37.03
CA LYS A 270 -9.63 0.16 36.60
C LYS A 270 -9.54 1.30 35.58
N ASP A 271 -8.41 1.39 34.91
CA ASP A 271 -8.06 2.40 33.90
C ASP A 271 -8.51 2.02 32.49
N ASN A 272 -9.20 0.89 32.32
CA ASN A 272 -9.76 0.49 31.04
C ASN A 272 -10.74 1.54 30.51
N ALA A 273 -10.61 1.87 29.23
CA ALA A 273 -11.58 2.71 28.56
C ALA A 273 -12.73 1.85 28.04
N ASP A 274 -13.97 2.32 28.23
CA ASP A 274 -15.12 1.77 27.53
C ASP A 274 -15.06 2.23 26.08
N PHE A 275 -15.37 1.35 25.12
CA PHE A 275 -15.34 1.71 23.71
C PHE A 275 -16.49 1.12 22.89
N PHE A 276 -16.96 1.90 21.92
CA PHE A 276 -18.10 1.58 21.06
C PHE A 276 -17.79 1.91 19.61
N ILE A 277 -18.19 1.04 18.69
CA ILE A 277 -18.05 1.28 17.25
C ILE A 277 -19.37 1.87 16.75
N ARG A 278 -19.33 3.12 16.24
CA ARG A 278 -20.51 3.87 15.77
C ARG A 278 -21.60 4.17 16.81
N GLY A 279 -21.31 3.95 18.09
CA GLY A 279 -22.22 4.25 19.21
C GLY A 279 -22.92 3.02 19.77
N VAL A 280 -23.78 3.24 20.78
CA VAL A 280 -24.54 2.17 21.44
C VAL A 280 -25.83 1.96 20.67
N THR A 281 -25.91 0.87 19.91
CA THR A 281 -27.08 0.53 19.07
C THR A 281 -28.07 -0.40 19.77
N THR A 282 -27.72 -0.93 20.96
CA THR A 282 -28.53 -1.92 21.68
C THR A 282 -29.11 -1.36 22.98
N PHE A 283 -30.43 -1.54 23.16
CA PHE A 283 -31.10 -1.26 24.42
C PHE A 283 -31.06 -2.53 25.29
N GLY A 284 -30.07 -2.61 26.19
CA GLY A 284 -30.03 -3.60 27.28
C GLY A 284 -29.21 -4.87 27.03
N TYR A 285 -28.96 -5.27 25.77
CA TYR A 285 -27.99 -6.33 25.46
C TYR A 285 -26.59 -5.75 25.28
N LYS A 286 -25.58 -6.41 25.86
CA LYS A 286 -24.16 -6.05 25.86
C LYS A 286 -23.76 -5.26 24.60
N ALA A 287 -23.44 -3.97 24.78
CA ALA A 287 -23.13 -3.03 23.69
C ALA A 287 -21.67 -3.12 23.21
N ASP A 288 -20.88 -3.99 23.83
CA ASP A 288 -19.47 -4.16 23.51
C ASP A 288 -19.30 -4.82 22.14
N PRO A 289 -18.29 -4.42 21.36
CA PRO A 289 -17.95 -5.09 20.11
C PRO A 289 -17.33 -6.48 20.38
N LEU A 290 -17.36 -7.35 19.37
CA LEU A 290 -16.63 -8.62 19.43
C LEU A 290 -15.13 -8.35 19.25
N ILE A 291 -14.31 -8.85 20.16
CA ILE A 291 -12.85 -8.68 20.11
C ILE A 291 -12.21 -10.04 19.86
N LEU A 292 -11.38 -10.11 18.83
CA LEU A 292 -10.65 -11.30 18.42
C LEU A 292 -9.16 -10.99 18.44
N ILE A 293 -8.40 -11.76 19.20
CA ILE A 293 -6.94 -11.79 19.13
C ILE A 293 -6.56 -13.11 18.49
N ASP A 294 -5.90 -13.07 17.32
CA ASP A 294 -5.49 -14.26 16.57
C ASP A 294 -6.64 -15.25 16.30
N GLY A 295 -7.85 -14.73 16.13
CA GLY A 295 -9.08 -15.51 15.89
C GLY A 295 -9.76 -16.06 17.14
N VAL A 296 -9.21 -15.82 18.33
CA VAL A 296 -9.81 -16.22 19.62
C VAL A 296 -10.55 -15.04 20.23
N GLU A 297 -11.79 -15.27 20.69
CA GLU A 297 -12.57 -14.26 21.40
C GLU A 297 -11.98 -13.96 22.76
N VAL A 298 -11.75 -12.67 23.01
CA VAL A 298 -11.18 -12.17 24.26
C VAL A 298 -12.05 -11.07 24.85
N THR A 299 -11.80 -10.77 26.12
CA THR A 299 -12.45 -9.67 26.83
C THR A 299 -11.73 -8.35 26.61
N SER A 300 -12.44 -7.22 26.82
CA SER A 300 -11.84 -5.88 26.77
C SER A 300 -10.67 -5.71 27.75
N SER A 301 -10.70 -6.43 28.88
CA SER A 301 -9.62 -6.44 29.88
C SER A 301 -8.36 -7.15 29.41
N GLU A 302 -8.48 -8.15 28.54
CA GLU A 302 -7.34 -8.83 27.93
C GLU A 302 -6.75 -7.99 26.80
N LEU A 303 -7.61 -7.36 25.99
CA LEU A 303 -7.18 -6.39 24.97
C LEU A 303 -6.40 -5.23 25.60
N ALA A 304 -6.87 -4.71 26.74
CA ALA A 304 -6.22 -3.62 27.46
C ALA A 304 -4.76 -3.91 27.86
N ARG A 305 -4.45 -5.19 28.12
CA ARG A 305 -3.13 -5.65 28.57
C ARG A 305 -2.18 -5.99 27.42
N LEU A 306 -2.67 -6.00 26.18
CA LEU A 306 -1.86 -6.32 25.02
C LEU A 306 -0.91 -5.16 24.70
N GLN A 307 0.37 -5.46 24.53
CA GLN A 307 1.36 -4.43 24.21
C GLN A 307 1.30 -4.08 22.72
N PRO A 308 1.34 -2.78 22.36
CA PRO A 308 1.37 -2.36 20.95
C PRO A 308 2.54 -2.95 20.15
N ASP A 309 3.64 -3.31 20.81
CA ASP A 309 4.80 -3.92 20.18
C ASP A 309 4.58 -5.36 19.73
N ASP A 310 3.61 -6.06 20.31
CA ASP A 310 3.27 -7.43 19.92
C ASP A 310 2.23 -7.47 18.79
N ILE A 311 1.64 -6.32 18.44
CA ILE A 311 0.60 -6.23 17.41
C ILE A 311 1.24 -6.11 16.03
N ALA A 312 0.89 -7.04 15.14
CA ALA A 312 1.21 -6.97 13.72
C ALA A 312 0.20 -6.11 12.96
N SER A 313 -1.10 -6.35 13.21
CA SER A 313 -2.17 -5.59 12.59
C SER A 313 -3.35 -5.40 13.52
N PHE A 314 -3.95 -4.22 13.48
CA PHE A 314 -5.16 -3.88 14.24
C PHE A 314 -6.25 -3.47 13.26
N SER A 315 -7.29 -4.28 13.11
CA SER A 315 -8.36 -4.09 12.14
C SER A 315 -9.72 -4.00 12.82
N ILE A 316 -10.58 -3.10 12.32
CA ILE A 316 -11.89 -2.85 12.91
C ILE A 316 -12.94 -2.89 11.82
N MET A 317 -13.88 -3.81 11.94
CA MET A 317 -15.02 -3.99 11.05
C MET A 317 -16.19 -3.20 11.63
N LYS A 318 -16.62 -2.16 10.91
CA LYS A 318 -17.67 -1.26 11.38
C LYS A 318 -19.04 -1.63 10.84
N ASP A 319 -19.09 -2.15 9.61
CA ASP A 319 -20.32 -2.48 8.88
C ASP A 319 -20.75 -3.93 9.09
N ALA A 320 -22.07 -4.14 8.99
CA ALA A 320 -22.67 -5.47 8.99
C ALA A 320 -22.16 -6.36 7.84
N THR A 321 -21.79 -5.79 6.69
CA THR A 321 -21.22 -6.57 5.57
C THR A 321 -19.83 -7.11 5.89
N SER A 322 -19.01 -6.31 6.59
CA SER A 322 -17.68 -6.74 7.05
C SER A 322 -17.73 -7.68 8.24
N SER A 323 -18.71 -7.53 9.15
CA SER A 323 -18.86 -8.37 10.33
C SER A 323 -19.79 -9.57 10.15
N ALA A 324 -20.40 -9.74 8.97
CA ALA A 324 -21.37 -10.80 8.66
C ALA A 324 -20.85 -12.21 9.00
N LEU A 325 -19.55 -12.44 8.81
CA LEU A 325 -18.90 -13.72 9.10
C LEU A 325 -18.92 -14.09 10.59
N TYR A 326 -19.07 -13.11 11.47
CA TYR A 326 -19.10 -13.29 12.93
C TYR A 326 -20.53 -13.28 13.50
N GLY A 327 -21.54 -13.22 12.62
CA GLY A 327 -22.96 -13.35 12.97
C GLY A 327 -23.46 -12.27 13.93
N ALA A 328 -24.40 -12.64 14.81
CA ALA A 328 -25.06 -11.71 15.73
C ALA A 328 -24.09 -11.01 16.71
N ARG A 329 -22.94 -11.63 17.03
CA ARG A 329 -21.92 -11.03 17.89
C ARG A 329 -21.15 -9.90 17.20
N GLY A 330 -21.05 -9.94 15.87
CA GLY A 330 -20.44 -8.88 15.07
C GLY A 330 -21.36 -7.69 14.79
N ALA A 331 -22.60 -7.68 15.29
CA ALA A 331 -23.57 -6.62 15.03
C ALA A 331 -23.12 -5.24 15.56
N ASN A 332 -22.38 -5.22 16.68
CA ASN A 332 -21.81 -4.01 17.29
C ASN A 332 -20.40 -3.69 16.76
N GLY A 333 -19.98 -4.37 15.70
CA GLY A 333 -18.65 -4.31 15.12
C GLY A 333 -17.68 -5.36 15.68
N VAL A 334 -16.59 -5.57 14.95
CA VAL A 334 -15.57 -6.59 15.28
C VAL A 334 -14.21 -5.92 15.29
N ILE A 335 -13.46 -6.11 16.37
CA ILE A 335 -12.04 -5.75 16.46
C ILE A 335 -11.25 -7.02 16.27
N LEU A 336 -10.39 -7.04 15.27
CA LEU A 336 -9.47 -8.12 15.00
C LEU A 336 -8.04 -7.64 15.17
N VAL A 337 -7.36 -8.26 16.11
CA VAL A 337 -5.95 -8.04 16.39
C VAL A 337 -5.18 -9.28 15.98
N THR A 338 -4.11 -9.07 15.23
CA THR A 338 -3.18 -10.13 14.87
C THR A 338 -1.84 -9.82 15.51
N THR A 339 -1.28 -10.79 16.23
CA THR A 339 0.02 -10.65 16.89
C THR A 339 1.17 -10.92 15.92
N LYS A 340 2.36 -10.48 16.28
CA LYS A 340 3.58 -10.70 15.49
C LYS A 340 4.02 -12.15 15.60
N GLU A 341 4.02 -12.84 14.47
CA GLU A 341 4.60 -14.17 14.34
C GLU A 341 6.09 -14.11 13.98
N GLY A 342 6.84 -15.11 14.41
CA GLY A 342 8.25 -15.27 14.01
C GLY A 342 8.37 -15.50 12.51
N LYS A 343 9.29 -14.79 11.86
CA LYS A 343 9.61 -14.97 10.44
C LYS A 343 10.99 -15.60 10.29
N GLU A 344 11.14 -16.50 9.33
CA GLU A 344 12.45 -17.04 8.96
C GLU A 344 13.36 -15.90 8.47
N GLY A 345 14.60 -15.85 8.96
CA GLY A 345 15.55 -14.81 8.59
C GLY A 345 16.60 -14.53 9.67
N LYS A 346 17.29 -13.41 9.51
CA LYS A 346 18.28 -12.93 10.47
C LYS A 346 17.58 -12.52 11.77
N LEU A 347 18.17 -12.86 12.91
CA LEU A 347 17.67 -12.46 14.23
C LEU A 347 17.62 -10.92 14.33
N ASN A 348 16.43 -10.39 14.62
CA ASN A 348 16.24 -8.97 14.89
C ASN A 348 15.86 -8.81 16.37
N VAL A 349 16.64 -8.04 17.13
CA VAL A 349 16.42 -7.82 18.56
C VAL A 349 16.15 -6.33 18.78
N SER A 350 14.96 -6.01 19.26
CA SER A 350 14.57 -4.66 19.67
C SER A 350 14.37 -4.59 21.18
N VAL A 351 15.03 -3.63 21.83
CA VAL A 351 14.89 -3.37 23.27
C VAL A 351 14.27 -1.99 23.45
N ARG A 352 13.20 -1.91 24.24
CA ARG A 352 12.53 -0.66 24.62
C ARG A 352 12.66 -0.48 26.13
N PHE A 353 13.16 0.68 26.53
CA PHE A 353 13.21 1.10 27.93
C PHE A 353 12.32 2.33 28.10
N GLU A 354 11.38 2.27 29.03
CA GLU A 354 10.41 3.33 29.28
C GLU A 354 10.27 3.52 30.79
N GLU A 355 10.33 4.78 31.23
CA GLU A 355 10.14 5.20 32.62
C GLU A 355 8.96 6.18 32.65
N SER A 356 7.97 5.91 33.50
CA SER A 356 6.74 6.71 33.59
C SER A 356 6.49 7.14 35.03
N PHE A 357 6.23 8.43 35.21
CA PHE A 357 5.82 9.02 36.48
C PHE A 357 4.41 9.57 36.35
N SER A 358 3.51 9.13 37.24
CA SER A 358 2.13 9.60 37.27
C SER A 358 1.86 10.36 38.57
N THR A 359 1.25 11.54 38.45
CA THR A 359 0.83 12.35 39.59
C THR A 359 -0.60 12.85 39.37
N PRO A 360 -1.41 13.02 40.43
CA PRO A 360 -2.76 13.55 40.28
C PRO A 360 -2.73 14.97 39.68
N THR A 361 -3.47 15.19 38.59
CA THR A 361 -3.58 16.53 37.95
C THR A 361 -4.21 17.57 38.88
N ARG A 362 -5.05 17.12 39.81
CA ARG A 362 -5.69 17.96 40.82
C ARG A 362 -5.91 17.16 42.09
N SER A 363 -5.44 17.66 43.21
CA SER A 363 -5.96 17.26 44.52
C SER A 363 -7.29 18.00 44.75
N ILE A 364 -8.32 17.26 45.17
CA ILE A 364 -9.54 17.91 45.66
C ILE A 364 -9.22 18.40 47.07
N ASP A 365 -9.30 19.70 47.28
CA ASP A 365 -9.20 20.26 48.62
C ASP A 365 -10.42 19.80 49.42
N ILE A 366 -10.18 18.90 50.37
CA ILE A 366 -11.21 18.47 51.31
C ILE A 366 -11.43 19.59 52.32
N ALA A 367 -12.70 19.87 52.62
CA ALA A 367 -13.03 20.85 53.64
C ALA A 367 -12.48 20.40 54.99
N ASP A 368 -11.86 21.33 55.73
CA ASP A 368 -11.54 21.14 57.14
C ASP A 368 -12.82 20.73 57.91
N PRO A 369 -12.75 19.88 58.95
CA PRO A 369 -13.93 19.45 59.70
C PRO A 369 -14.84 20.60 60.14
N ILE A 370 -14.27 21.75 60.55
CA ILE A 370 -15.04 22.93 60.96
C ILE A 370 -15.75 23.55 59.75
N THR A 371 -15.03 23.70 58.64
CA THR A 371 -15.60 24.23 57.38
C THR A 371 -16.72 23.33 56.86
N TYR A 372 -16.57 22.01 56.99
CA TYR A 372 -17.61 21.06 56.66
C TYR A 372 -18.85 21.25 57.54
N MET A 373 -18.69 21.35 58.87
CA MET A 373 -19.79 21.55 59.80
C MET A 373 -20.56 22.84 59.52
N LEU A 374 -19.84 23.94 59.29
CA LEU A 374 -20.43 25.24 58.93
C LEU A 374 -21.19 25.18 57.60
N LYS A 375 -20.57 24.65 56.55
CA LYS A 375 -21.20 24.52 55.23
C LYS A 375 -22.36 23.54 55.21
N HIS A 376 -22.33 22.49 56.04
CA HIS A 376 -23.44 21.57 56.21
C HIS A 376 -24.63 22.26 56.88
N ASN A 377 -24.40 23.01 57.96
CA ASN A 377 -25.44 23.81 58.60
C ASN A 377 -26.03 24.85 57.63
N GLU A 378 -25.18 25.56 56.88
CA GLU A 378 -25.60 26.52 55.85
C GLU A 378 -26.48 25.85 54.77
N ALA A 379 -26.09 24.67 54.30
CA ALA A 379 -26.86 23.91 53.30
C ALA A 379 -28.24 23.46 53.82
N VAL A 380 -28.34 23.05 55.09
CA VAL A 380 -29.61 22.68 55.74
C VAL A 380 -30.52 23.90 55.88
N THR A 381 -30.00 25.02 56.39
CA THR A 381 -30.76 26.26 56.55
C THR A 381 -31.22 26.83 55.20
N THR A 382 -30.39 26.72 54.15
CA THR A 382 -30.76 27.18 52.80
C THR A 382 -31.89 26.34 52.19
N ARG A 383 -31.93 25.03 52.45
CA ARG A 383 -33.01 24.14 51.96
C ARG A 383 -34.28 24.28 52.77
N ASN A 384 -34.18 24.48 54.09
CA ASN A 384 -35.31 24.69 54.97
C ASN A 384 -34.90 25.61 56.12
N PRO A 385 -35.38 26.88 56.14
CA PRO A 385 -35.03 27.84 57.18
C PRO A 385 -35.44 27.45 58.60
N LEU A 386 -36.37 26.50 58.76
CA LEU A 386 -36.88 26.03 60.05
C LEU A 386 -36.30 24.67 60.48
N ALA A 387 -35.42 24.07 59.67
CA ALA A 387 -34.78 22.81 60.02
C ALA A 387 -33.74 23.01 61.15
N ALA A 388 -33.73 22.08 62.11
CA ALA A 388 -32.73 22.05 63.16
C ALA A 388 -31.32 21.85 62.57
N GLN A 389 -30.37 22.66 63.02
CA GLN A 389 -28.99 22.56 62.57
C GLN A 389 -28.31 21.31 63.17
N PRO A 390 -27.71 20.44 62.34
CA PRO A 390 -27.08 19.21 62.83
C PRO A 390 -25.88 19.43 63.75
N TYR A 391 -25.16 20.54 63.58
CA TYR A 391 -23.97 20.87 64.36
C TYR A 391 -24.20 22.13 65.21
N SER A 392 -23.86 22.06 66.50
CA SER A 392 -23.96 23.20 67.42
C SER A 392 -22.78 24.15 67.28
N SER A 393 -23.05 25.46 67.33
CA SER A 393 -22.06 26.55 67.29
C SER A 393 -21.22 26.66 68.58
N GLU A 394 -21.60 25.97 69.66
CA GLU A 394 -20.98 26.12 70.99
C GLU A 394 -19.68 25.30 71.17
N LYS A 395 -19.25 24.55 70.14
CA LYS A 395 -18.04 23.71 70.17
C LYS A 395 -16.97 24.13 69.15
N GLU A 396 -17.07 25.34 68.60
CA GLU A 396 -15.92 26.03 67.99
C GLU A 396 -14.96 26.53 69.06
#